data_AF-A0A7J2L668-F1
#
_entry.id   AF-A0A7J2L668-F1
#
_cell.length_a   1.000
_cell.length_b   1.000
_cell.length_c   1.000
_cell.angle_alpha   90.00
_cell.angle_beta   90.00
_cell.angle_gamma   90.00
#
_symmetry.space_group_name_H-M   'P 1'
#
loop_
_entity.id
_entity.type
_entity.pdbx_description
1 polymer ?
#
loop_
_entity_poly.entity_id
_entity_poly.type
_entity_poly.pdbx_seq_one_letter_code
_entity_poly.pdbx_strand_id
1 'polypeptide(L)' 'METDIVIDALRKYLNKIVTIKLNDKLMYIRGVLKEVYDTSNVFTLYLQDVEVKKRREMERYPYLFLPLRSISVIILENG' A
#
# COMPACT_ATOMS: atom_id res chain seq x y z
N MET A 1 -12.78 -15.67 -0.70
CA MET A 1 -13.10 -15.61 -2.15
C MET A 1 -12.78 -14.25 -2.74
N GLU A 2 -13.44 -13.14 -2.35
CA GLU A 2 -13.10 -11.81 -2.88
C GLU A 2 -11.74 -11.30 -2.40
N THR A 3 -11.39 -11.55 -1.14
CA THR A 3 -10.11 -11.14 -0.54
C THR A 3 -8.91 -11.81 -1.22
N ASP A 4 -9.05 -13.07 -1.62
CA ASP A 4 -8.01 -13.84 -2.29
C ASP A 4 -7.67 -13.25 -3.68
N ILE A 5 -8.71 -12.81 -4.41
CA ILE A 5 -8.56 -12.18 -5.73
C ILE A 5 -7.79 -10.85 -5.62
N VAL A 6 -8.07 -10.05 -4.60
CA VAL A 6 -7.38 -8.77 -4.37
C VAL A 6 -5.89 -9.00 -4.05
N ILE A 7 -5.58 -10.01 -3.24
CA ILE A 7 -4.19 -10.33 -2.89
C ILE A 7 -3.42 -10.83 -4.09
N ASP A 8 -4.01 -11.73 -4.87
CA ASP A 8 -3.38 -12.24 -6.09
C ASP A 8 -3.18 -11.13 -7.12
N ALA A 9 -4.09 -10.17 -7.20
CA ALA A 9 -3.90 -8.96 -7.99
C ALA A 9 -2.71 -8.14 -7.47
N LEU A 10 -2.62 -7.87 -6.15
CA LEU A 10 -1.52 -7.11 -5.56
C LEU A 10 -0.16 -7.80 -5.73
N ARG A 11 -0.11 -9.13 -5.65
CA ARG A 11 1.11 -9.91 -5.90
C ARG A 11 1.64 -9.78 -7.34
N LYS A 12 0.79 -9.45 -8.31
CA LYS A 12 1.24 -9.14 -9.69
C LYS A 12 1.90 -7.77 -9.82
N TYR A 13 1.78 -6.91 -8.80
CA TYR A 13 2.37 -5.58 -8.75
C TYR A 13 3.53 -5.48 -7.75
N LEU A 14 4.09 -6.61 -7.31
CA LEU A 14 5.35 -6.59 -6.57
C LEU A 14 6.46 -5.93 -7.39
N ASN A 15 7.34 -5.22 -6.69
CA ASN A 15 8.39 -4.36 -7.21
C ASN A 15 7.93 -3.17 -8.07
N LYS A 16 6.62 -2.90 -8.13
CA LYS A 16 6.07 -1.71 -8.78
C LYS A 16 5.74 -0.63 -7.76
N ILE A 17 5.69 0.61 -8.24
CA ILE A 17 5.26 1.73 -7.42
C ILE A 17 3.73 1.70 -7.31
N VAL A 18 3.24 1.88 -6.09
CA VAL A 18 1.82 1.98 -5.77
C VAL A 18 1.55 3.27 -5.03
N THR A 19 0.38 3.87 -5.30
CA THR A 19 -0.13 5.02 -4.56
C THR A 19 -1.36 4.59 -3.78
N ILE A 20 -1.39 4.91 -2.49
CA ILE A 20 -2.39 4.43 -1.54
C ILE A 20 -3.03 5.62 -0.85
N LYS A 21 -4.37 5.61 -0.80
CA LYS A 21 -5.15 6.54 0.02
C LYS A 21 -5.65 5.80 1.26
N LEU A 22 -5.51 6.41 2.44
CA LEU A 22 -6.04 5.83 3.68
C LEU A 22 -7.51 6.16 3.88
N ASN A 23 -8.23 5.38 4.70
CA ASN A 23 -9.66 5.56 4.98
C ASN A 23 -9.97 6.92 5.62
N ASP A 24 -9.18 7.32 6.62
CA ASP A 24 -9.61 8.38 7.54
C ASP A 24 -8.83 9.69 7.38
N LYS A 25 -7.97 9.80 6.36
CA LYS A 25 -7.04 10.92 6.22
C LYS A 25 -6.93 11.35 4.76
N LEU A 26 -6.81 12.66 4.53
CA LEU A 26 -6.23 13.23 3.30
C LEU A 26 -4.72 12.96 3.26
N MET A 27 -4.37 11.68 3.33
CA MET A 27 -3.02 11.15 3.39
C MET A 27 -2.85 10.20 2.22
N TYR A 28 -1.81 10.46 1.44
CA TYR A 28 -1.39 9.63 0.33
C TYR A 28 -0.05 9.01 0.67
N ILE A 29 0.09 7.73 0.41
CA ILE A 29 1.33 6.98 0.58
C ILE A 29 1.74 6.50 -0.79
N ARG A 30 2.93 6.86 -1.24
CA ARG A 30 3.53 6.35 -2.47
C ARG A 30 4.75 5.52 -2.09
N GLY A 31 4.91 4.33 -2.66
CA GLY A 31 6.06 3.49 -2.36
C GLY A 31 6.13 2.27 -3.27
N VAL A 32 7.24 1.54 -3.20
CA VAL A 32 7.43 0.30 -3.95
C VAL A 32 6.82 -0.85 -3.17
N LEU A 33 5.82 -1.52 -3.74
CA LEU A 33 5.23 -2.70 -3.12
C LEU A 33 6.21 -3.87 -3.20
N LYS A 34 6.66 -4.39 -2.05
CA LYS A 34 7.66 -5.46 -2.00
C LYS A 34 7.06 -6.80 -1.60
N GLU A 35 6.17 -6.80 -0.62
CA GLU A 35 5.52 -8.02 -0.14
C GLU A 35 4.07 -7.75 0.28
N VAL A 36 3.26 -8.81 0.27
CA VAL A 36 1.90 -8.83 0.81
C VAL A 36 1.83 -9.99 1.79
N TYR A 37 1.78 -9.66 3.09
CA TYR A 37 1.63 -10.64 4.15
C TYR A 37 0.17 -11.00 4.38
N ASP A 38 -0.04 -12.25 4.73
CA ASP A 38 -1.26 -12.73 5.38
C ASP A 38 -0.88 -13.24 6.76
N THR A 39 -1.19 -12.47 7.80
CA THR A 39 -1.01 -12.90 9.18
C THR A 39 -2.34 -12.81 9.91
N SER A 40 -2.86 -13.96 10.33
CA SER A 40 -4.05 -14.04 11.19
C SER A 40 -5.26 -13.24 10.68
N ASN A 41 -5.58 -13.36 9.39
CA ASN A 41 -6.67 -12.63 8.71
C ASN A 41 -6.47 -11.12 8.58
N VAL A 42 -5.25 -10.62 8.80
CA VAL A 42 -4.90 -9.22 8.53
C VAL A 42 -3.88 -9.18 7.41
N PHE A 43 -4.38 -8.86 6.22
CA PHE A 43 -3.52 -8.60 5.07
C PHE A 43 -2.75 -7.31 5.26
N THR A 44 -1.43 -7.37 5.11
CA THR A 44 -0.52 -6.24 5.34
C THR A 44 0.40 -6.06 4.15
N LEU A 45 0.44 -4.84 3.61
CA LEU A 45 1.38 -4.46 2.55
C LEU A 45 2.72 -4.06 3.16
N TYR A 46 3.80 -4.50 2.54
CA TYR A 46 5.15 -4.02 2.79
C TYR A 46 5.59 -3.11 1.65
N LEU A 47 5.87 -1.86 1.99
CA LEU A 47 6.35 -0.86 1.06
C LEU A 47 7.79 -0.46 1.40
N GLN A 48 8.59 -0.21 0.36
CA GLN A 48 9.92 0.42 0.45
C GLN A 48 9.94 1.77 -0.26
N ASP A 49 10.93 2.61 0.06
CA ASP A 49 11.12 3.95 -0.54
C ASP A 49 9.83 4.79 -0.49
N VAL A 50 9.30 4.93 0.72
CA VAL A 50 7.95 5.41 0.95
C VAL A 50 7.93 6.93 1.11
N GLU A 51 7.06 7.59 0.35
CA GLU A 51 6.72 8.99 0.50
C GLU A 51 5.30 9.11 1.06
N VAL A 52 5.16 9.75 2.22
CA VAL A 52 3.87 10.03 2.84
C VAL A 52 3.57 11.51 2.68
N LYS A 53 2.49 11.81 1.95
CA LYS A 53 1.99 13.18 1.77
C LYS A 53 0.79 13.40 2.67
N LYS A 54 0.90 14.37 3.57
CA LYS A 54 -0.18 14.80 4.48
C LYS A 54 -0.40 16.30 4.29
N ARG A 55 -1.54 16.69 3.72
CA ARG A 55 -1.84 18.10 3.38
C ARG A 55 -0.72 18.74 2.54
N ARG A 56 0.13 19.59 3.14
CA ARG A 56 1.26 20.30 2.50
C ARG A 56 2.62 19.77 2.91
N GLU A 57 2.67 18.76 3.78
CA GLU A 57 3.90 18.16 4.29
C GLU A 57 4.16 16.84 3.56
N MET A 58 5.44 16.55 3.32
CA MET A 58 5.92 15.32 2.72
C MET A 58 7.01 14.74 3.60
N GLU A 59 6.85 13.48 3.97
CA GLU A 59 7.77 12.73 4.80
C GLU A 59 8.26 11.51 4.02
N ARG A 60 9.52 11.12 4.24
CA ARG A 60 10.13 9.94 3.60
C ARG A 60 10.48 8.90 4.63
N TYR A 61 10.16 7.66 4.32
CA TYR A 61 10.41 6.51 5.16
C TYR A 61 11.10 5.42 4.34
N PRO A 62 12.11 4.73 4.89
CA PRO A 62 12.78 3.64 4.18
C PRO A 62 11.82 2.46 3.91
N TYR A 63 10.87 2.23 4.82
CA TYR A 63 9.84 1.22 4.67
C TYR A 63 8.58 1.55 5.48
N LEU A 64 7.47 0.92 5.12
CA LEU A 64 6.19 1.01 5.85
C LEU A 64 5.43 -0.32 5.76
N PHE A 65 4.85 -0.75 6.88
CA PHE A 65 3.87 -1.83 6.93
C PHE A 65 2.47 -1.24 7.02
N LEU A 66 1.59 -1.60 6.08
CA LEU A 66 0.27 -1.02 5.97
C LEU A 66 -0.83 -2.08 5.91
N PRO A 67 -1.66 -2.23 6.95
CA PRO A 67 -2.80 -3.14 6.93
C PRO A 67 -3.80 -2.74 5.85
N LEU A 68 -4.30 -3.70 5.05
CA LEU A 68 -5.30 -3.46 4.00
C LEU A 68 -6.56 -2.78 4.56
N ARG A 69 -6.96 -3.10 5.78
CA ARG A 69 -8.12 -2.47 6.45
C ARG A 69 -8.00 -0.96 6.65
N SER A 70 -6.78 -0.41 6.60
CA SER A 70 -6.53 1.03 6.76
C SER A 70 -6.60 1.77 5.42
N ILE A 71 -6.73 1.05 4.31
CA ILE A 71 -6.65 1.56 2.95
C ILE A 71 -8.05 1.76 2.39
N SER A 72 -8.30 2.93 1.78
CA SER A 72 -9.52 3.19 1.02
C SER A 72 -9.36 2.81 -0.45
N VAL A 73 -8.23 3.17 -1.05
CA VAL A 73 -7.96 2.97 -2.48
C VAL A 73 -6.49 2.67 -2.69
N ILE A 74 -6.20 1.71 -3.57
CA ILE A 74 -4.87 1.45 -4.12
C ILE A 74 -4.91 1.78 -5.61
N ILE A 75 -4.02 2.66 -6.04
CA ILE A 75 -3.79 3.00 -7.44
C ILE A 75 -2.52 2.27 -7.86
N LEU A 76 -2.68 1.36 -8.81
CA LEU A 76 -1.61 0.55 -9.36
C LEU A 76 -1.14 1.21 -10.66
N GLU A 77 0.10 1.72 -10.68
CA GLU A 77 0.69 2.29 -11.89
C GLU A 77 1.10 1.13 -12.83
N ASN A 78 0.53 1.12 -14.04
CA ASN A 78 1.05 0.29 -15.12
C ASN A 78 2.20 1.06 -15.78
N GLY A 79 3.43 0.63 -15.51
CA GLY A 79 4.59 1.06 -16.29
C GLY A 79 4.55 0.52 -17.71
#